data_AF-A0AAJ0V4Z0-F1
#
_entry.id   AF-A0AAJ0V4Z0-F1
#
_cell.length_a   1.000
_cell.length_b   1.000
_cell.length_c   1.000
_cell.angle_alpha   90.00
_cell.angle_beta   90.00
_cell.angle_gamma   90.00
#
_symmetry.space_group_name_H-M   'P 1'
#
loop_
_entity.id
_entity.type
_entity.pdbx_description
1 polymer ?
#
loop_
_entity_poly.entity_id
_entity_poly.type
_entity_poly.pdbx_seq_one_letter_code
_entity_poly.pdbx_strand_id
1 'polypeptide(L)'
;MVAEPLKDGTYRAFAILRPSDHTIALYPHCSRGKSAHFKNSFKWFMRGFLIVFLIYFFVMLATFWGEGIWREFFIALIGGGLGEFFVYGVIAYSMARRFLPFANMAEQIFHVLGWRDAAKIDLPARSKMARKKEGKPGLGVLYFRY
;
A
#
# COMPACT_ATOMS: atom_id res chain seq x y z
N MET A 1 24.42 8.19 -2.21
CA MET A 1 23.94 7.43 -1.04
C MET A 1 23.23 8.40 -0.10
N VAL A 2 22.28 7.94 0.71
CA VAL A 2 21.65 8.75 1.77
C VAL A 2 22.01 8.14 3.11
N ALA A 3 22.67 8.91 3.98
CA ALA A 3 23.13 8.45 5.28
C ALA A 3 23.06 9.57 6.33
N GLU A 4 22.86 9.20 7.59
CA GLU A 4 22.90 10.10 8.75
C GLU A 4 24.21 9.88 9.53
N PRO A 5 24.90 10.96 9.96
CA PRO A 5 26.08 10.86 10.82
C PRO A 5 25.68 10.54 12.26
N LEU A 6 26.42 9.63 12.90
CA LEU A 6 26.26 9.26 14.30
C LEU A 6 27.29 9.97 15.19
N LYS A 7 26.99 10.06 16.49
CA LYS A 7 27.85 10.70 17.49
C LYS A 7 29.21 10.02 17.67
N ASP A 8 29.33 8.76 17.24
CA ASP A 8 30.55 7.95 17.28
C ASP A 8 31.43 8.12 16.03
N GLY A 9 31.06 9.01 15.11
CA GLY A 9 31.78 9.23 13.85
C GLY A 9 31.44 8.23 12.74
N THR A 10 30.51 7.29 12.98
CA THR A 10 30.01 6.37 11.95
C THR A 10 28.83 6.97 11.18
N TYR A 11 28.46 6.34 10.06
CA TYR A 11 27.31 6.75 9.25
C TYR A 11 26.30 5.60 9.15
N ARG A 12 25.02 5.90 9.37
CA ARG A 12 23.93 4.95 9.10
C ARG A 12 23.34 5.23 7.72
N ALA A 13 23.58 4.30 6.79
CA ALA A 13 23.03 4.39 5.44
C ALA A 13 21.57 3.94 5.41
N PHE A 14 20.70 4.79 4.84
CA PHE A 14 19.29 4.49 4.60
C PHE A 14 19.01 4.07 3.16
N ALA A 15 19.84 4.55 2.22
CA ALA A 15 19.72 4.22 0.82
C ALA A 15 21.08 4.17 0.11
N ILE A 16 21.32 3.11 -0.64
CA ILE A 16 22.50 2.94 -1.49
C ILE A 16 22.05 2.73 -2.92
N LEU A 17 22.55 3.56 -3.83
CA LEU A 17 22.29 3.45 -5.26
C LEU A 17 23.47 2.77 -5.91
N ARG A 18 23.17 1.88 -6.84
CA ARG A 18 24.12 1.30 -7.77
C ARG A 18 23.71 1.75 -9.18
N PRO A 19 24.40 2.76 -9.75
CA PRO A 19 24.08 3.26 -11.08
C PRO A 19 24.33 2.25 -12.21
N SER A 20 25.25 1.31 -12.03
CA SER A 20 25.64 0.35 -13.08
C SER A 20 24.51 -0.61 -13.50
N ASP A 21 23.58 -0.90 -12.61
CA ASP A 21 22.45 -1.82 -12.87
C ASP A 21 21.09 -1.19 -12.51
N HIS A 22 21.04 0.13 -12.30
CA HIS A 22 19.85 0.89 -11.90
C HIS A 22 19.14 0.28 -10.68
N THR A 23 19.91 -0.20 -9.70
CA THR A 23 19.37 -0.79 -8.47
C THR A 23 19.54 0.15 -7.27
N ILE A 24 18.53 0.20 -6.41
CA ILE A 24 18.57 0.88 -5.12
C ILE A 24 18.30 -0.13 -4.00
N ALA A 25 19.11 -0.09 -2.94
CA ALA A 25 18.86 -0.77 -1.69
C ALA A 25 18.36 0.23 -0.66
N LEU A 26 17.26 -0.08 0.03
CA LEU A 26 16.60 0.81 0.98
C LEU A 26 16.43 0.12 2.34
N TYR A 27 16.38 0.94 3.39
CA TYR A 27 15.96 0.50 4.72
C TYR A 27 14.59 -0.24 4.64
N PRO A 28 14.37 -1.30 5.43
CA PRO A 28 13.13 -2.05 5.42
C PRO A 28 11.89 -1.15 5.47
N HIS A 29 10.87 -1.54 4.70
CA HIS A 29 9.58 -0.84 4.57
C HIS A 29 9.62 0.58 3.96
N CYS A 30 10.79 1.15 3.66
CA CYS A 30 10.92 2.47 3.03
C CYS A 30 10.89 2.39 1.49
N SER A 31 9.99 1.57 0.93
CA SER A 31 9.96 1.26 -0.51
C SER A 31 8.88 2.02 -1.30
N ARG A 32 8.02 2.79 -0.62
CA ARG A 32 6.91 3.54 -1.23
C ARG A 32 6.78 4.92 -0.61
N GLY A 33 6.49 5.92 -1.44
CA GLY A 33 6.06 7.24 -0.96
C GLY A 33 4.64 7.19 -0.36
N LYS A 34 4.24 8.26 0.33
CA LYS A 34 2.97 8.37 1.06
C LYS A 34 1.77 8.18 0.16
N SER A 35 1.72 8.85 -0.99
CA SER A 35 0.59 8.73 -1.93
C SER A 35 0.49 7.32 -2.48
N ALA A 36 1.62 6.70 -2.84
CA ALA A 36 1.66 5.31 -3.28
C ALA A 36 1.22 4.34 -2.19
N HIS A 37 1.67 4.55 -0.95
CA HIS A 37 1.27 3.75 0.21
C HIS A 37 -0.23 3.82 0.47
N PHE A 38 -0.81 5.03 0.55
CA PHE A 38 -2.25 5.21 0.75
C PHE A 38 -3.08 4.62 -0.38
N LYS A 39 -2.68 4.80 -1.65
CA LYS A 39 -3.37 4.19 -2.79
C LYS A 39 -3.36 2.67 -2.73
N ASN A 40 -2.22 2.08 -2.38
CA ASN A 40 -2.12 0.63 -2.23
C ASN A 40 -2.95 0.12 -1.06
N SER A 41 -2.88 0.78 0.11
CA SER A 41 -3.72 0.44 1.27
C SER A 41 -5.22 0.54 0.96
N PHE A 42 -5.65 1.60 0.26
CA PHE A 42 -7.04 1.78 -0.15
C PHE A 42 -7.48 0.68 -1.13
N LYS A 43 -6.62 0.29 -2.08
CA LYS A 43 -6.90 -0.83 -2.99
C LYS A 43 -7.11 -2.16 -2.26
N TRP A 44 -6.31 -2.43 -1.24
CA TRP A 44 -6.48 -3.64 -0.42
C TRP A 44 -7.73 -3.58 0.46
N PHE A 45 -8.02 -2.41 1.03
CA PHE A 45 -9.27 -2.16 1.74
C PHE A 45 -10.49 -2.45 0.86
N MET A 46 -10.57 -1.84 -0.33
CA MET A 46 -11.71 -2.04 -1.24
C MET A 46 -11.90 -3.50 -1.65
N ARG A 47 -10.81 -4.26 -1.82
CA ARG A 47 -10.89 -5.70 -2.10
C ARG A 47 -11.42 -6.50 -0.92
N GLY A 48 -10.95 -6.21 0.29
CA GLY A 48 -11.43 -6.87 1.51
C GLY A 48 -12.90 -6.57 1.76
N PHE A 49 -13.27 -5.29 1.69
CA PHE A 49 -14.66 -4.83 1.79
C PHE A 49 -15.56 -5.52 0.75
N LEU A 50 -15.16 -5.55 -0.52
CA LEU A 50 -15.98 -6.17 -1.56
C LEU A 50 -16.25 -7.66 -1.29
N ILE A 51 -15.26 -8.41 -0.79
CA ILE A 51 -15.44 -9.84 -0.50
C ILE A 51 -16.47 -10.04 0.62
N VAL A 52 -16.32 -9.30 1.72
CA VAL A 52 -17.21 -9.43 2.88
C VAL A 52 -18.61 -8.91 2.55
N PHE A 53 -18.71 -7.78 1.84
CA PHE A 53 -19.97 -7.22 1.38
C PHE A 53 -20.71 -8.16 0.43
N LEU A 54 -20.00 -8.87 -0.46
CA LEU A 54 -20.64 -9.87 -1.34
C LEU A 54 -21.19 -11.05 -0.53
N ILE A 55 -20.46 -11.55 0.45
CA ILE A 55 -20.94 -12.60 1.35
C ILE A 55 -22.20 -12.12 2.08
N TYR A 56 -22.14 -10.91 2.65
CA TYR A 56 -23.27 -10.27 3.31
C TYR A 56 -24.48 -10.14 2.37
N PHE A 57 -24.27 -9.67 1.14
CA PHE A 57 -25.29 -9.54 0.12
C PHE A 57 -25.95 -10.88 -0.21
N PHE A 58 -25.19 -11.96 -0.42
CA PHE A 58 -25.75 -13.28 -0.72
C PHE A 58 -26.52 -13.87 0.47
N VAL A 59 -26.04 -13.66 1.70
CA VAL A 59 -26.78 -14.07 2.91
C VAL A 59 -28.11 -13.33 2.98
N MET A 60 -28.11 -12.01 2.79
CA MET A 60 -29.33 -11.19 2.77
C MET A 60 -30.26 -11.59 1.63
N LEU A 61 -29.72 -11.90 0.46
CA LEU A 61 -30.54 -12.33 -0.68
C LEU A 61 -31.22 -13.66 -0.36
N ALA A 62 -30.51 -14.61 0.26
CA ALA A 62 -31.06 -15.91 0.64
C ALA A 62 -32.11 -15.81 1.76
N THR A 63 -31.92 -14.92 2.74
CA THR A 63 -32.87 -14.76 3.86
C THR A 63 -34.16 -14.05 3.48
N PHE A 64 -34.12 -13.13 2.52
CA PHE A 64 -35.30 -12.38 2.07
C PHE A 64 -35.90 -12.93 0.76
N TRP A 65 -35.35 -14.02 0.22
CA TRP A 65 -35.83 -14.61 -1.03
C TRP A 65 -37.25 -15.14 -0.89
N GLY A 66 -38.16 -14.70 -1.77
CA GLY A 66 -39.54 -15.20 -1.80
C GLY A 66 -40.47 -14.63 -0.72
N GLU A 67 -39.96 -13.87 0.24
CA GLU A 67 -40.75 -13.23 1.31
C GLU A 67 -41.51 -11.98 0.81
N GLY A 68 -41.09 -11.39 -0.33
CA GLY A 68 -41.72 -10.17 -0.88
C GLY A 68 -41.43 -8.89 -0.09
N ILE A 69 -40.63 -8.97 0.98
CA ILE A 69 -40.29 -7.87 1.90
C ILE A 69 -39.06 -7.08 1.37
N TRP A 70 -39.17 -6.55 0.15
CA TRP A 70 -38.04 -5.90 -0.53
C TRP A 70 -37.57 -4.60 0.13
N ARG A 71 -38.48 -3.84 0.75
CA ARG A 71 -38.14 -2.60 1.45
C ARG A 71 -37.16 -2.85 2.60
N GLU A 72 -37.46 -3.83 3.45
CA GLU A 72 -36.61 -4.14 4.60
C GLU A 72 -35.28 -4.77 4.16
N PHE A 73 -35.29 -5.54 3.08
CA PHE A 73 -34.05 -6.02 2.44
C PHE A 73 -33.13 -4.85 2.06
N PHE A 74 -33.64 -3.82 1.38
CA PHE A 74 -32.81 -2.67 0.99
C PHE A 74 -32.34 -1.84 2.19
N ILE A 75 -33.20 -1.62 3.19
CA ILE A 75 -32.83 -0.90 4.41
C ILE A 75 -31.72 -1.64 5.15
N ALA A 76 -31.86 -2.95 5.33
CA ALA A 76 -30.86 -3.78 5.97
C ALA A 76 -29.57 -3.81 5.15
N LEU A 77 -29.65 -4.03 3.82
CA LEU A 77 -28.48 -4.08 2.94
C LEU A 77 -27.66 -2.78 2.99
N ILE A 78 -28.33 -1.62 2.92
CA ILE A 78 -27.66 -0.32 2.99
C ILE A 78 -27.11 -0.07 4.39
N GLY A 79 -27.90 -0.30 5.44
CA GLY A 79 -27.49 -0.08 6.82
C GLY A 79 -26.30 -0.96 7.23
N GLY A 80 -26.40 -2.26 6.94
CA GLY A 80 -25.32 -3.24 7.16
C GLY A 80 -24.08 -2.94 6.32
N GLY A 81 -24.26 -2.64 5.03
CA GLY A 81 -23.17 -2.28 4.13
C GLY A 81 -22.42 -1.01 4.54
N LEU A 82 -23.13 0.01 5.02
CA LEU A 82 -22.51 1.22 5.58
C LEU A 82 -21.75 0.89 6.87
N GLY A 83 -22.37 0.15 7.79
CA GLY A 83 -21.72 -0.26 9.04
C GLY A 83 -20.43 -1.03 8.79
N GLU A 84 -20.48 -1.99 7.86
CA GLU A 84 -19.33 -2.73 7.38
C GLU A 84 -18.24 -1.79 6.83
N PHE A 85 -18.60 -0.90 5.91
CA PHE A 85 -17.66 0.04 5.30
C PHE A 85 -16.95 0.91 6.35
N PHE A 86 -17.68 1.40 7.35
CA PHE A 86 -17.10 2.20 8.43
C PHE A 86 -16.13 1.39 9.29
N VAL A 87 -16.52 0.19 9.74
CA VAL A 87 -15.68 -0.65 10.60
C VAL A 87 -14.39 -1.04 9.86
N TYR A 88 -14.49 -1.57 8.65
CA TYR A 88 -13.31 -1.94 7.86
C TYR A 88 -12.49 -0.71 7.45
N GLY A 89 -13.14 0.43 7.20
CA GLY A 89 -12.49 1.68 6.87
C GLY A 89 -11.59 2.18 8.01
N VAL A 90 -12.07 2.12 9.26
CA VAL A 90 -11.29 2.47 10.45
C VAL A 90 -10.09 1.52 10.63
N ILE A 91 -10.30 0.22 10.44
CA ILE A 91 -9.22 -0.77 10.52
C ILE A 91 -8.16 -0.48 9.44
N ALA A 92 -8.57 -0.35 8.18
CA ALA A 92 -7.66 -0.06 7.08
C ALA A 92 -6.90 1.26 7.28
N TYR A 93 -7.58 2.30 7.75
CA TYR A 93 -6.97 3.60 8.04
C TYR A 93 -5.98 3.52 9.19
N SER A 94 -6.29 2.80 10.26
CA SER A 94 -5.36 2.61 11.39
C SER A 94 -4.09 1.86 10.95
N MET A 95 -4.23 0.80 10.15
CA MET A 95 -3.11 0.07 9.57
C MET A 95 -2.29 0.97 8.63
N ALA A 96 -2.93 1.74 7.76
CA ALA A 96 -2.25 2.65 6.84
C ALA A 96 -1.42 3.71 7.60
N ARG A 97 -2.00 4.30 8.66
CA ARG A 97 -1.32 5.26 9.53
C ARG A 97 -0.10 4.67 10.24
N ARG A 98 -0.16 3.42 10.68
CA ARG A 98 0.97 2.76 11.37
C ARG A 98 2.24 2.70 10.52
N PHE A 99 2.09 2.55 9.21
CA PHE A 99 3.23 2.50 8.27
C PHE A 99 3.59 3.87 7.65
N LEU A 100 2.87 4.93 8.02
CA LEU A 100 3.10 6.27 7.51
C LEU A 100 4.51 6.82 7.81
N PRO A 101 5.12 6.59 8.99
CA PRO A 101 6.49 7.05 9.25
C PRO A 101 7.51 6.50 8.26
N PHE A 102 7.38 5.23 7.86
CA PHE A 102 8.25 4.61 6.85
C PHE A 102 8.04 5.21 5.46
N ALA A 103 6.80 5.52 5.10
CA ALA A 103 6.49 6.18 3.83
C ALA A 103 7.05 7.60 3.78
N ASN A 104 6.98 8.35 4.88
CA ASN A 104 7.59 9.68 4.99
C ASN A 104 9.12 9.62 4.88
N MET A 105 9.75 8.63 5.53
CA MET A 105 11.20 8.42 5.41
C MET A 105 11.60 8.09 3.96
N ALA A 106 10.84 7.23 3.28
CA ALA A 106 11.06 6.92 1.87
C ALA A 106 10.96 8.17 0.98
N GLU A 107 9.97 9.04 1.21
CA GLU A 107 9.85 10.31 0.47
C GLU A 107 11.06 11.21 0.66
N GLN A 108 11.54 11.38 1.90
CA GLN A 108 12.73 12.19 2.17
C GLN A 108 13.96 11.62 1.47
N ILE A 109 14.15 10.30 1.50
CA ILE A 109 15.22 9.63 0.74
C ILE A 109 15.09 9.96 -0.75
N PHE A 110 13.91 9.79 -1.35
CA PHE A 110 13.70 10.08 -2.78
C PHE A 110 13.92 11.56 -3.12
N HIS A 111 13.56 12.48 -2.22
CA HIS A 111 13.84 13.91 -2.37
C HIS A 111 15.35 14.21 -2.36
N VAL A 112 16.10 13.62 -1.41
CA VAL A 112 17.56 13.77 -1.35
C VAL A 112 18.24 13.18 -2.59
N LEU A 113 17.65 12.15 -3.19
CA LEU A 113 18.10 11.57 -4.46
C LEU A 113 17.71 12.39 -5.70
N GLY A 114 17.00 13.50 -5.53
CA GLY A 114 16.58 14.38 -6.63
C GLY A 114 15.45 13.81 -7.48
N TRP A 115 14.73 12.79 -7.00
CA TRP A 115 13.63 12.19 -7.74
C TRP A 115 12.37 13.06 -7.66
N ARG A 116 11.79 13.35 -8.83
CA ARG A 116 10.51 14.10 -8.92
C ARG A 116 9.34 13.23 -8.45
N ASP A 117 8.31 13.89 -7.90
CA ASP A 117 7.09 13.23 -7.43
C ASP A 117 7.35 12.12 -6.39
N ALA A 118 8.30 12.31 -5.46
CA ALA A 118 8.69 11.36 -4.42
C ALA A 118 7.49 10.64 -3.75
N ALA A 119 6.41 11.37 -3.48
CA ALA A 119 5.21 10.83 -2.85
C ALA A 119 4.47 9.76 -3.66
N LYS A 120 4.57 9.80 -5.00
CA LYS A 120 3.91 8.87 -5.91
C LYS A 120 4.79 7.68 -6.28
N ILE A 121 6.04 7.65 -5.82
CA ILE A 121 6.99 6.58 -6.17
C ILE A 121 6.60 5.29 -5.44
N ASP A 122 6.40 4.23 -6.22
CA ASP A 122 6.23 2.85 -5.75
C ASP A 122 7.33 1.99 -6.38
N LEU A 123 8.40 1.76 -5.63
CA LEU A 123 9.54 0.98 -6.11
C LEU A 123 9.21 -0.50 -6.35
N PRO A 124 8.42 -1.18 -5.50
CA PRO A 124 7.94 -2.52 -5.81
C PRO A 124 7.19 -2.60 -7.15
N ALA A 125 6.32 -1.62 -7.44
CA ALA A 125 5.61 -1.58 -8.72
C ALA A 125 6.56 -1.34 -9.91
N ARG A 126 7.46 -0.35 -9.81
CA ARG A 126 8.46 -0.05 -10.85
C ARG A 126 9.40 -1.23 -11.10
N SER A 127 9.93 -1.82 -10.04
CA SER A 127 10.81 -2.99 -10.10
C SER A 127 10.12 -4.18 -10.77
N LYS A 128 8.83 -4.41 -10.47
CA LYS A 128 8.03 -5.45 -11.14
C LYS A 128 7.85 -5.18 -12.63
N MET A 129 7.64 -3.92 -13.02
CA MET A 129 7.53 -3.53 -14.44
C MET A 129 8.86 -3.69 -15.17
N ALA A 130 9.96 -3.20 -14.60
CA ALA A 130 11.31 -3.36 -15.15
C ALA A 130 11.67 -4.83 -15.33
N ARG A 131 11.36 -5.67 -14.32
CA ARG A 131 11.54 -7.13 -14.39
C ARG A 131 10.79 -7.76 -15.56
N LYS A 132 9.51 -7.39 -15.77
CA LYS A 132 8.70 -7.91 -16.88
C LYS A 132 9.25 -7.49 -18.24
N LYS A 133 9.81 -6.28 -18.35
CA LYS A 133 10.39 -5.76 -19.59
C LYS A 133 11.73 -6.41 -19.93
N GLU A 134 12.57 -6.66 -18.93
CA GLU A 134 13.94 -7.16 -19.14
C GLU A 134 14.08 -8.69 -19.01
N GLY A 135 13.05 -9.39 -18.54
CA GLY A 135 13.09 -10.86 -18.37
C GLY A 135 14.05 -11.35 -17.29
N LYS A 136 14.58 -10.46 -16.43
CA LYS A 136 15.57 -10.80 -15.40
C LYS A 136 14.91 -11.32 -14.10
N PRO A 137 15.61 -12.13 -13.28
CA PRO A 137 15.09 -12.58 -11.99
C PRO A 137 14.96 -11.42 -10.98
N GLY A 138 14.17 -11.65 -9.92
CA GLY A 138 13.97 -10.65 -8.86
C GLY A 138 15.21 -10.46 -7.99
N LEU A 139 15.45 -9.22 -7.54
CA LEU A 139 16.64 -8.86 -6.75
C LEU A 139 16.47 -9.07 -5.23
N GLY A 140 15.38 -9.72 -4.79
CA GLY A 140 15.06 -9.91 -3.37
C GLY A 140 14.08 -8.86 -2.81
N VAL A 141 13.95 -8.79 -1.47
CA VAL A 141 12.93 -7.98 -0.78
C VAL A 141 13.38 -6.53 -0.53
N LEU A 142 14.71 -6.30 -0.51
CA LEU A 142 15.31 -4.99 -0.15
C LEU A 142 15.94 -4.26 -1.34
N TYR A 143 16.02 -4.89 -2.50
CA TYR A 143 16.62 -4.34 -3.70
C TYR A 143 15.53 -4.06 -4.74
N PHE A 144 15.51 -2.83 -5.24
CA PHE A 144 14.53 -2.37 -6.20
C PHE A 144 15.21 -1.78 -7.42
N ARG A 145 14.62 -1.98 -8.59
CA ARG A 145 15.00 -1.23 -9.80
C ARG A 145 14.18 0.05 -9.86
N TYR A 146 14.83 1.15 -10.24
CA TYR A 146 14.22 2.48 -10.27
C TYR A 146 14.22 3.10 -11.66
#